data_AF-A0A7Y3EXH7-F1
#
_entry.id   AF-A0A7Y3EXH7-F1
#
_cell.length_a   1.000
_cell.length_b   1.000
_cell.length_c   1.000
_cell.angle_alpha   90.00
_cell.angle_beta   90.00
_cell.angle_gamma   90.00
#
_symmetry.space_group_name_H-M   'P 1'
#
loop_
_entity.id
_entity.type
_entity.pdbx_description
1 polymer ?
#
loop_
_entity_poly.entity_id
_entity_poly.type
_entity_poly.pdbx_seq_one_letter_code
_entity_poly.pdbx_strand_id
1 'polypeptide(L)'
;LKRGRRSTWNRVRNSYIDPTLTNVTCGDIAMALPERILTNLVEGLEKLNQVVPGVSNDETLLYAPEIKFFATQVDTTNQLETAINGLFMAGDGPGVAGNIVSATATALIPAKEIIRRITEIEDK
;
A
#
# COMPACT_ATOMS: atom_id res chain seq x y z
N LEU A 1 0.81 -19.12 12.96
CA LEU A 1 -0.59 -18.82 12.57
C LEU A 1 -1.50 -20.05 12.68
N LYS A 2 -1.38 -21.08 11.83
CA LYS A 2 -2.24 -22.29 11.86
C LYS A 2 -2.33 -22.99 13.22
N ARG A 3 -1.23 -22.97 13.99
CA ARG A 3 -1.12 -23.62 15.31
C ARG A 3 -1.52 -22.73 16.49
N GLY A 4 -1.91 -21.47 16.27
CA GLY A 4 -2.21 -20.50 17.35
C GLY A 4 -1.02 -20.24 18.29
N ARG A 5 0.22 -20.41 17.81
CA ARG A 5 1.44 -20.24 18.60
C ARG A 5 2.16 -18.96 18.18
N ARG A 6 2.49 -18.13 19.17
CA ARG A 6 3.34 -16.94 18.96
C ARG A 6 4.77 -17.30 18.56
N SER A 7 5.38 -16.42 17.77
CA SER A 7 6.81 -16.46 17.47
C SER A 7 7.65 -15.99 18.67
N THR A 8 8.90 -16.43 18.72
CA THR A 8 9.94 -15.96 19.66
C THR A 8 11.28 -15.97 18.92
N TRP A 9 12.24 -15.12 19.30
CA TRP A 9 13.55 -15.08 18.65
C TRP A 9 14.29 -16.42 18.69
N ASN A 10 14.16 -17.18 19.79
CA ASN A 10 14.74 -18.52 19.88
C ASN A 10 14.20 -19.47 18.79
N ARG A 11 12.90 -19.40 18.49
CA ARG A 11 12.28 -20.21 17.43
C ARG A 11 12.69 -19.73 16.04
N VAL A 12 12.71 -18.42 15.82
CA VAL A 12 13.10 -17.83 14.54
C VAL A 12 14.55 -18.18 14.19
N ARG A 13 15.47 -18.11 15.16
CA ARG A 13 16.89 -18.49 14.97
C ARG A 13 17.13 -19.98 14.71
N ASN A 14 16.17 -20.83 15.06
CA ASN A 14 16.22 -22.26 14.76
C ASN A 14 15.56 -22.60 13.41
N SER A 15 15.12 -21.59 12.64
CA SER A 15 14.62 -21.73 11.27
C SER A 15 15.78 -21.73 10.27
N TYR A 16 15.55 -22.27 9.07
CA TYR A 16 16.48 -22.16 7.94
C TYR A 16 16.37 -20.80 7.22
N ILE A 17 15.46 -19.92 7.65
CA ILE A 17 15.20 -18.62 7.04
C ILE A 17 15.78 -17.49 7.90
N ASP A 18 16.62 -16.66 7.29
CA ASP A 18 17.11 -15.41 7.88
C ASP A 18 16.08 -14.27 7.70
N PRO A 19 15.59 -13.64 8.78
CA PRO A 19 14.68 -12.51 8.69
C PRO A 19 15.34 -11.29 8.03
N THR A 20 14.74 -10.78 6.96
CA THR A 20 15.17 -9.54 6.29
C THR A 20 14.82 -8.27 7.06
N LEU A 21 13.73 -8.29 7.85
CA LEU A 21 13.33 -7.19 8.73
C LEU A 21 13.62 -7.59 10.18
N THR A 22 14.69 -7.02 10.75
CA THR A 22 15.19 -7.40 12.09
C THR A 22 14.63 -6.53 13.20
N ASN A 23 14.23 -5.29 12.89
CA ASN A 23 13.58 -4.39 13.84
C ASN A 23 12.09 -4.75 14.00
N VAL A 24 11.83 -5.90 14.61
CA VAL A 24 10.48 -6.45 14.79
C VAL A 24 10.28 -7.02 16.19
N THR A 25 9.03 -7.11 16.60
CA THR A 25 8.65 -7.85 17.81
C THR A 25 8.05 -9.19 17.43
N CYS A 26 8.67 -10.29 17.88
CA CYS A 26 8.08 -11.61 17.72
C CYS A 26 6.78 -11.72 18.52
N GLY A 27 5.70 -12.16 17.87
CA GLY A 27 4.39 -12.22 18.50
C GLY A 27 3.44 -13.16 17.80
N ASP A 28 2.16 -13.02 18.13
CA ASP A 28 1.05 -13.61 17.41
C ASP A 28 0.35 -12.51 16.61
N ILE A 29 0.30 -12.66 15.29
CA ILE A 29 -0.35 -11.71 14.39
C ILE A 29 -1.85 -11.58 14.75
N ALA A 30 -2.44 -12.63 15.34
CA ALA A 30 -3.82 -12.59 15.80
C ALA A 30 -4.10 -11.57 16.90
N MET A 31 -3.06 -11.11 17.61
CA MET A 31 -3.19 -10.03 18.58
C MET A 31 -3.11 -8.63 17.94
N ALA A 32 -2.72 -8.54 16.67
CA ALA A 32 -2.44 -7.26 15.99
C ALA A 32 -3.43 -6.94 14.84
N LEU A 33 -4.19 -7.93 14.34
CA LEU A 33 -5.10 -7.76 13.21
C LEU A 33 -6.51 -8.29 13.55
N PRO A 34 -7.59 -7.68 13.00
CA PRO A 34 -8.94 -8.21 13.10
C PRO A 34 -9.05 -9.63 12.56
N GLU A 35 -9.92 -10.43 13.16
CA GLU A 35 -10.15 -11.83 12.78
C GLU A 35 -10.40 -12.01 11.28
N ARG A 36 -11.21 -11.14 10.67
CA ARG A 36 -11.50 -11.19 9.23
C ARG A 36 -10.24 -11.10 8.37
N ILE A 37 -9.26 -10.26 8.74
CA ILE A 37 -8.01 -10.13 8.00
C ILE A 37 -7.17 -11.39 8.16
N LEU A 38 -7.14 -11.97 9.37
CA LEU A 38 -6.43 -13.22 9.64
C LEU A 38 -7.00 -14.38 8.84
N THR A 39 -8.32 -14.54 8.81
CA THR A 39 -8.99 -15.59 8.02
C THR A 39 -8.67 -15.45 6.54
N ASN A 40 -8.79 -14.23 6.01
CA ASN A 40 -8.43 -13.95 4.61
C ASN A 40 -6.96 -14.27 4.32
N LEU A 41 -6.05 -13.97 5.25
CA LEU A 41 -4.63 -14.23 5.10
C LEU A 41 -4.33 -15.73 5.09
N VAL A 42 -4.95 -16.51 5.98
CA VAL A 42 -4.81 -17.97 6.01
C VAL A 42 -5.35 -18.59 4.72
N GLU A 43 -6.59 -18.28 4.34
CA GLU A 43 -7.20 -18.80 3.12
C GLU A 43 -6.43 -18.37 1.86
N GLY A 44 -5.96 -17.12 1.83
CA GLY A 44 -5.18 -16.57 0.73
C GLY A 44 -3.87 -17.32 0.54
N LEU A 45 -3.14 -17.59 1.63
CA LEU A 45 -1.91 -18.38 1.57
C LEU A 45 -2.17 -19.83 1.15
N GLU A 46 -3.27 -20.44 1.59
CA GLU A 46 -3.64 -21.81 1.20
C GLU A 46 -4.00 -21.91 -0.28
N LYS A 47 -4.80 -20.98 -0.80
CA LYS A 47 -5.13 -20.89 -2.23
C LYS A 47 -3.89 -20.59 -3.07
N LEU A 48 -3.06 -19.65 -2.63
CA LEU A 48 -1.81 -19.29 -3.31
C LEU A 48 -0.85 -20.47 -3.38
N ASN A 49 -0.82 -21.31 -2.33
CA ASN A 49 0.02 -22.50 -2.32
C ASN A 49 -0.37 -23.55 -3.38
N GLN A 50 -1.62 -23.56 -3.88
CA GLN A 50 -2.01 -24.44 -4.99
C GLN A 50 -1.44 -23.97 -6.33
N VAL A 51 -1.16 -22.67 -6.45
CA VAL A 51 -0.57 -22.07 -7.66
C VAL A 51 0.95 -22.05 -7.57
N VAL A 52 1.48 -21.74 -6.39
CA VAL A 52 2.92 -21.66 -6.09
C VAL A 52 3.22 -22.58 -4.89
N PRO A 53 3.54 -23.86 -5.14
CA PRO A 53 3.82 -24.81 -4.08
C PRO A 53 4.98 -24.35 -3.18
N GLY A 54 4.77 -24.39 -1.87
CA GLY A 54 5.78 -24.05 -0.86
C GLY A 54 5.58 -22.67 -0.21
N VAL A 55 4.68 -21.83 -0.71
CA VAL A 55 4.40 -20.51 -0.12
C VAL A 55 3.79 -20.62 1.29
N SER A 56 3.00 -21.67 1.57
CA SER A 56 2.37 -21.90 2.88
C SER A 56 3.14 -22.90 3.76
N ASN A 57 4.46 -23.00 3.59
CA ASN A 57 5.33 -23.85 4.41
C ASN A 57 5.41 -23.35 5.86
N ASP A 58 5.76 -24.24 6.78
CA ASP A 58 5.90 -23.92 8.21
C ASP A 58 6.99 -22.90 8.52
N GLU A 59 7.96 -22.74 7.61
CA GLU A 59 9.08 -21.81 7.71
C GLU A 59 8.77 -20.43 7.10
N THR A 60 7.62 -20.28 6.43
CA THR A 60 7.19 -18.99 5.86
C THR A 60 7.04 -17.96 6.98
N LEU A 61 7.91 -16.95 6.95
CA LEU A 61 7.85 -15.82 7.87
C LEU A 61 6.82 -14.81 7.39
N LEU A 62 5.94 -14.41 8.31
CA LEU A 62 4.96 -13.36 8.09
C LEU A 62 5.31 -12.16 8.97
N TYR A 63 5.46 -11.00 8.34
CA TYR A 63 5.47 -9.70 9.01
C TYR A 63 4.07 -9.09 8.91
N ALA A 64 3.65 -8.32 9.91
CA ALA A 64 2.37 -7.61 9.93
C ALA A 64 2.50 -6.43 10.90
N PRO A 65 1.65 -5.38 10.88
CA PRO A 65 0.49 -5.11 10.02
C PRO A 65 0.79 -4.07 8.92
N GLU A 66 0.20 -4.21 7.73
CA GLU A 66 0.11 -3.08 6.78
C GLU A 66 -1.36 -2.82 6.48
N ILE A 67 -1.76 -1.55 6.56
CA ILE A 67 -2.88 -1.10 5.74
C ILE A 67 -2.61 0.27 5.13
N LYS A 68 -2.75 0.36 3.81
CA LYS A 68 -2.79 1.61 3.04
C LYS A 68 -4.20 1.79 2.47
N PHE A 69 -5.07 2.38 3.28
CA PHE A 69 -6.40 2.80 2.83
C PHE A 69 -6.27 4.12 2.05
N PHE A 70 -6.75 4.17 0.81
CA PHE A 70 -6.75 5.40 0.02
C PHE A 70 -7.73 6.41 0.61
N ALA A 71 -7.23 7.61 0.87
CA ALA A 71 -7.98 8.72 1.39
C ALA A 71 -8.96 9.22 0.33
N THR A 72 -10.18 9.51 0.76
CA THR A 72 -11.14 10.45 0.19
C THR A 72 -10.62 11.14 -1.07
N GLN A 73 -11.12 10.73 -2.23
CA GLN A 73 -10.82 11.42 -3.48
C GLN A 73 -11.14 12.90 -3.29
N VAL A 74 -10.14 13.75 -3.45
CA VAL A 74 -10.35 15.20 -3.33
C VAL A 74 -11.16 15.65 -4.54
N ASP A 75 -12.25 16.38 -4.31
CA ASP A 75 -13.05 16.93 -5.39
C ASP A 75 -12.22 17.92 -6.19
N THR A 76 -12.08 17.64 -7.49
CA THR A 76 -11.37 18.48 -8.43
C THR A 76 -12.13 18.64 -9.74
N THR A 77 -11.82 19.69 -10.48
CA THR A 77 -12.24 19.85 -11.87
C THR A 77 -11.53 18.85 -12.79
N ASN A 78 -11.88 18.85 -14.09
CA ASN A 78 -11.19 18.06 -15.12
C ASN A 78 -9.72 18.45 -15.30
N GLN A 79 -9.32 19.64 -14.83
CA GLN A 79 -7.93 20.12 -14.83
C GLN A 79 -7.19 19.72 -13.55
N LEU A 80 -7.82 18.93 -12.68
CA LEU A 80 -7.32 18.57 -11.35
C LEU A 80 -7.12 19.78 -10.43
N GLU A 81 -7.92 20.83 -10.64
CA GLU A 81 -7.95 22.00 -9.75
C GLU A 81 -8.98 21.78 -8.65
N THR A 82 -8.63 22.12 -7.42
CA THR A 82 -9.56 22.05 -6.28
C THR A 82 -10.56 23.21 -6.31
N ALA A 83 -11.46 23.27 -5.32
CA ALA A 83 -12.30 24.46 -5.10
C ALA A 83 -11.51 25.75 -4.82
N ILE A 84 -10.22 25.64 -4.44
CA ILE A 84 -9.32 26.77 -4.26
C ILE A 84 -8.64 27.08 -5.61
N ASN A 85 -8.93 28.23 -6.18
CA ASN A 85 -8.36 28.69 -7.45
C ASN A 85 -6.83 28.75 -7.37
N GLY A 86 -6.16 28.14 -8.35
CA GLY A 86 -4.71 28.03 -8.44
C GLY A 86 -4.11 26.87 -7.64
N LEU A 87 -4.93 26.11 -6.89
CA LEU A 87 -4.47 24.92 -6.17
C LEU A 87 -4.85 23.66 -6.94
N PHE A 88 -3.83 22.96 -7.45
CA PHE A 88 -3.98 21.73 -8.22
C PHE A 88 -3.47 20.52 -7.44
N MET A 89 -4.09 19.36 -7.67
CA MET A 89 -3.74 18.11 -7.01
C MET A 89 -3.64 16.96 -8.00
N ALA A 90 -2.48 16.30 -8.08
CA ALA A 90 -2.28 15.12 -8.91
C ALA A 90 -1.55 14.01 -8.13
N GLY A 91 -1.55 12.80 -8.66
CA GLY A 91 -0.90 11.67 -8.02
C GLY A 91 -1.77 10.91 -7.02
N ASP A 92 -1.09 10.14 -6.17
CA ASP A 92 -1.72 9.18 -5.27
C ASP A 92 -2.36 9.83 -4.04
N GLY A 93 -1.67 10.80 -3.43
CA GLY A 93 -2.16 11.54 -2.26
C GLY A 93 -3.62 12.04 -2.35
N PRO A 94 -4.04 12.70 -3.44
CA PRO A 94 -5.43 13.16 -3.62
C PRO A 94 -6.40 12.08 -4.13
N GLY A 95 -5.96 10.83 -4.32
CA GLY A 95 -6.78 9.74 -4.83
C GLY A 95 -6.97 9.74 -6.35
N VAL A 96 -6.11 10.44 -7.10
CA VAL A 96 -6.20 10.56 -8.58
C VAL A 96 -5.44 9.43 -9.29
N ALA A 97 -4.44 8.85 -8.64
CA ALA A 97 -3.60 7.76 -9.15
C ALA A 97 -3.33 6.73 -8.05
N GLY A 98 -2.81 5.55 -8.41
CA GLY A 98 -2.50 4.48 -7.43
C GLY A 98 -1.14 3.81 -7.65
N ASN A 99 -0.33 4.34 -8.57
CA ASN A 99 1.02 3.86 -8.84
C ASN A 99 1.90 4.97 -9.42
N ILE A 100 3.20 4.70 -9.53
CA ILE A 100 4.21 5.68 -9.98
C ILE A 100 3.89 6.23 -11.38
N VAL A 101 3.52 5.34 -12.31
CA VAL A 101 3.29 5.72 -13.71
C VAL A 101 2.03 6.58 -13.85
N SER A 102 0.93 6.18 -13.23
CA SER A 102 -0.33 6.94 -13.23
C SER A 102 -0.18 8.27 -12.50
N ALA A 103 0.58 8.32 -11.40
CA ALA A 103 0.85 9.56 -10.70
C ALA A 103 1.62 10.56 -11.58
N THR A 104 2.59 10.07 -12.34
CA THR A 104 3.35 10.90 -13.29
C THR A 104 2.47 11.38 -14.45
N ALA A 105 1.63 10.49 -15.00
CA ALA A 105 0.75 10.83 -16.11
C ALA A 105 -0.29 11.90 -15.71
N THR A 106 -0.86 11.79 -14.51
CA THR A 106 -1.88 12.73 -14.02
C THR A 106 -1.32 14.13 -13.79
N ALA A 107 -0.04 14.25 -13.44
CA ALA A 107 0.62 15.55 -13.26
C ALA A 107 0.68 16.41 -14.54
N LEU A 108 0.60 15.80 -15.73
CA LEU A 108 0.59 16.52 -17.00
C LEU A 108 -0.64 17.41 -17.17
N ILE A 109 -1.78 17.05 -16.55
CA ILE A 109 -3.04 17.78 -16.68
C ILE A 109 -2.94 19.18 -16.06
N PRO A 110 -2.66 19.31 -14.74
CA PRO A 110 -2.53 20.63 -14.12
C PRO A 110 -1.31 21.39 -14.65
N ALA A 111 -0.21 20.71 -14.99
CA ALA A 111 0.97 21.38 -15.55
C ALA A 111 0.64 22.13 -16.86
N LYS A 112 -0.12 21.50 -17.77
CA LYS A 112 -0.56 22.14 -19.02
C LYS A 112 -1.50 23.31 -18.76
N GLU A 113 -2.42 23.16 -17.81
CA GLU A 113 -3.36 24.23 -17.45
C GLU A 113 -2.64 25.44 -16.81
N ILE A 114 -1.66 25.19 -15.94
CA ILE A 114 -0.83 26.23 -15.33
C ILE A 114 -0.08 27.01 -16.41
N ILE A 115 0.56 26.31 -17.35
CA ILE A 115 1.27 26.96 -18.46
C ILE A 115 0.31 27.81 -19.30
N ARG A 116 -0.85 27.25 -19.68
CA ARG A 116 -1.86 27.98 -20.47
C ARG A 116 -2.29 29.29 -19.80
N ARG A 117 -2.57 29.26 -18.49
CA ARG A 117 -2.96 30.46 -17.73
C ARG A 117 -1.86 31.52 -17.67
N ILE A 118 -0.60 31.11 -17.57
CA ILE A 118 0.54 32.05 -17.54
C ILE A 118 0.67 32.75 -18.90
N THR A 119 0.63 32.01 -20.01
CA THR A 119 0.75 32.60 -21.35
C THR A 119 -0.41 33.55 -21.67
N GLU A 120 -1.64 33.22 -21.27
CA GLU A 120 -2.80 34.10 -21.46
C GLU A 120 -2.75 35.40 -20.63
N ILE A 121 -1.95 35.43 -19.57
CA ILE A 121 -1.68 36.65 -18.80
C ILE A 121 -0.61 37.49 -19.48
N GLU A 122 0.41 36.87 -20.08
CA GLU A 122 1.47 37.59 -20.82
C GLU A 122 0.95 38.25 -22.10
N ASP A 123 -0.08 37.66 -22.73
CA ASP A 123 -0.74 38.20 -23.93
C ASP A 123 -1.77 39.32 -23.66
N LYS A 124 -2.00 39.69 -22.39
CA LYS A 124 -2.93 40.76 -21.97
C LYS A 124 -2.21 41.98 -21.40
#